data_AF-A0A165PT65-F1
#
_entry.id   AF-A0A165PT65-F1
#
_cell.length_a   1.000
_cell.length_b   1.000
_cell.length_c   1.000
_cell.angle_alpha   90.00
_cell.angle_beta   90.00
_cell.angle_gamma   90.00
#
_symmetry.space_group_name_H-M   'P 1'
#
loop_
_entity.id
_entity.type
_entity.pdbx_description
1 polymer ?
#
loop_
_entity_poly.entity_id
_entity_poly.type
_entity_poly.pdbx_seq_one_letter_code
_entity_poly.pdbx_strand_id
1 'polypeptide(L)'
;MSKPKAVVLLVSGSFTSADLLLPLDRLRIREESAYVMLDDPKLADPQSGCEHLNIDQARVTTAASVLSGEDYEGYDLLFIPGASNITTLNMEFVARVIQTIYSKNMTVIATGTGRLLLAASGLLKDRVASSKSLDLDRQYIGCGTPRPR
;
A
#
# COMPACT_ATOMS: atom_id res chain seq x y z
N MET A 1 20.96 14.23 12.99
CA MET A 1 19.69 14.22 12.25
C MET A 1 18.94 12.95 12.65
N SER A 2 17.72 13.10 13.18
CA SER A 2 16.85 11.94 13.46
C SER A 2 16.49 11.25 12.15
N LYS A 3 16.28 9.95 12.17
CA LYS A 3 15.95 9.17 10.97
C LYS A 3 14.43 9.21 10.74
N PRO A 4 13.97 9.23 9.49
CA PRO A 4 12.55 9.38 9.21
C PRO A 4 11.76 8.16 9.67
N LYS A 5 10.62 8.40 10.31
CA LYS A 5 9.68 7.34 10.73
C LYS A 5 8.72 7.02 9.59
N ALA A 6 8.60 5.74 9.26
CA ALA A 6 7.77 5.30 8.13
C ALA A 6 6.59 4.43 8.57
N VAL A 7 5.45 4.62 7.92
CA VAL A 7 4.32 3.70 7.93
C VAL A 7 4.34 2.93 6.61
N VAL A 8 4.27 1.61 6.66
CA VAL A 8 4.24 0.74 5.48
C VAL A 8 2.92 0.00 5.45
N LEU A 9 2.20 0.08 4.34
CA LEU A 9 0.99 -0.73 4.13
C LEU A 9 1.35 -2.08 3.55
N LEU A 10 0.93 -3.16 4.21
CA LEU A 10 1.20 -4.52 3.81
C LEU A 10 -0.11 -5.24 3.48
N VAL A 11 -0.12 -5.97 2.38
CA VAL A 11 -1.26 -6.80 1.97
C VAL A 11 -0.89 -8.27 2.19
N SER A 12 -1.60 -8.97 3.07
CA SER A 12 -1.27 -10.36 3.44
C SER A 12 -1.19 -11.28 2.23
N GLY A 13 -0.29 -12.26 2.30
CA GLY A 13 -0.16 -13.34 1.31
C GLY A 13 0.35 -12.93 -0.08
N SER A 14 0.81 -11.69 -0.25
CA SER A 14 1.14 -11.13 -1.57
C SER A 14 2.58 -10.62 -1.73
N PHE A 15 3.44 -10.93 -0.77
CA PHE A 15 4.82 -10.46 -0.68
C PHE A 15 5.79 -11.28 -1.56
N THR A 16 5.52 -11.36 -2.86
CA THR A 16 6.41 -12.07 -3.82
C THR A 16 7.16 -11.11 -4.74
N SER A 17 6.99 -9.80 -4.58
CA SER A 17 7.59 -8.81 -5.47
C SER A 17 8.86 -8.18 -4.89
N ALA A 18 9.90 -8.11 -5.72
CA ALA A 18 11.10 -7.28 -5.48
C ALA A 18 10.76 -5.79 -5.26
N ASP A 19 9.56 -5.34 -5.65
CA ASP A 19 9.04 -3.99 -5.39
C ASP A 19 8.80 -3.70 -3.91
N LEU A 20 8.74 -4.74 -3.07
CA LEU A 20 8.62 -4.62 -1.62
C LEU A 20 10.02 -4.73 -0.99
N LEU A 21 10.81 -5.73 -1.38
CA LEU A 21 12.13 -5.98 -0.77
C LEU A 21 13.17 -4.89 -1.09
N LEU A 22 13.25 -4.38 -2.32
CA LEU A 22 14.28 -3.40 -2.69
C LEU A 22 14.06 -2.01 -2.05
N PRO A 23 12.84 -1.47 -2.00
CA PRO A 23 12.59 -0.23 -1.26
C PRO A 23 12.72 -0.42 0.24
N LEU A 24 12.32 -1.56 0.83
CA LEU A 24 12.49 -1.83 2.26
C LEU A 24 13.94 -2.09 2.67
N ASP A 25 14.82 -2.49 1.74
CA ASP A 25 16.26 -2.65 2.00
C ASP A 25 17.01 -1.30 1.87
N ARG A 26 16.57 -0.45 0.93
CA ARG A 26 17.07 0.93 0.73
C ARG A 26 16.57 1.89 1.80
N LEU A 27 15.29 1.81 2.14
CA LEU A 27 14.69 2.42 3.31
C LEU A 27 15.03 1.48 4.46
N ARG A 28 16.19 1.63 5.11
CA ARG A 28 16.50 0.87 6.34
C ARG A 28 15.39 1.10 7.38
N ILE A 29 14.34 0.29 7.34
CA ILE A 29 13.15 0.45 8.16
C ILE A 29 13.46 -0.19 9.50
N ARG A 30 13.38 0.64 10.53
CA ARG A 30 13.93 0.45 11.87
C ARG A 30 12.81 0.14 12.86
N GLU A 31 13.20 -0.17 14.10
CA GLU A 31 12.32 -0.21 15.29
C GLU A 31 11.24 0.88 15.32
N GLU A 32 11.55 2.08 14.81
CA GLU A 32 10.67 3.25 14.87
C GLU A 32 9.60 3.30 13.76
N SER A 33 9.45 2.27 12.94
CA SER A 33 8.47 2.23 11.84
C SER A 33 7.29 1.32 12.14
N ALA A 34 6.14 1.65 11.56
CA ALA A 34 4.91 0.89 11.71
C ALA A 34 4.57 0.16 10.40
N TYR A 35 4.21 -1.11 10.52
CA TYR A 35 3.71 -1.92 9.43
C TYR A 35 2.23 -2.19 9.66
N VAL A 36 1.38 -1.74 8.73
CA VAL A 36 -0.07 -1.86 8.81
C VAL A 36 -0.53 -2.96 7.87
N MET A 37 -1.07 -4.04 8.44
CA MET A 37 -1.67 -5.13 7.68
C MET A 37 -3.07 -4.76 7.20
N LEU A 38 -3.29 -4.83 5.90
CA LEU A 38 -4.54 -4.49 5.23
C LEU A 38 -5.56 -5.66 5.16
N ASP A 39 -5.16 -6.89 5.48
CA ASP A 39 -5.97 -8.08 5.19
C ASP A 39 -6.73 -8.70 6.39
N ASP A 40 -7.83 -9.36 6.01
CA ASP A 40 -9.00 -9.93 6.71
C ASP A 40 -8.76 -10.55 8.11
N PRO A 41 -9.73 -10.48 9.06
CA PRO A 41 -9.63 -10.90 10.47
C PRO A 41 -9.49 -12.42 10.68
N LYS A 42 -9.14 -13.18 9.64
CA LYS A 42 -8.91 -14.63 9.67
C LYS A 42 -7.44 -15.04 9.72
N LEU A 43 -6.49 -14.12 9.52
CA LEU A 43 -5.10 -14.41 9.92
C LEU A 43 -5.00 -14.26 11.44
N ALA A 44 -4.93 -15.40 12.13
CA ALA A 44 -4.82 -15.48 13.58
C ALA A 44 -3.52 -14.88 14.15
N ASP A 45 -2.58 -14.50 13.29
CA ASP A 45 -1.33 -13.86 13.67
C ASP A 45 -0.82 -12.92 12.54
N PRO A 46 -0.74 -11.60 12.79
CA PRO A 46 -0.22 -10.63 11.84
C PRO A 46 1.30 -10.77 11.60
N GLN A 47 2.03 -11.52 12.43
CA GLN A 47 3.47 -11.76 12.24
C GLN A 47 3.77 -12.90 11.27
N SER A 48 2.88 -13.90 11.13
CA SER A 48 3.12 -15.06 10.24
C SER A 48 3.23 -14.67 8.76
N GLY A 49 2.62 -13.56 8.35
CA GLY A 49 2.73 -13.00 7.00
C GLY A 49 4.07 -12.28 6.73
N CYS A 50 4.86 -12.05 7.78
CA CYS A 50 6.03 -11.18 7.77
C CYS A 50 7.36 -11.88 8.08
N GLU A 51 7.36 -13.20 8.26
CA GLU A 51 8.55 -14.00 8.61
C GLU A 51 9.73 -13.79 7.64
N HIS A 52 9.44 -13.41 6.40
CA HIS A 52 10.44 -13.17 5.35
C HIS A 52 10.95 -11.72 5.29
N LEU A 53 10.36 -10.79 6.05
CA LEU A 53 10.61 -9.35 5.95
C LEU A 53 11.63 -8.83 6.99
N ASN A 54 12.15 -9.69 7.89
CA ASN A 54 13.10 -9.31 8.95
C ASN A 54 12.65 -8.03 9.70
N ILE A 55 11.37 -8.00 10.08
CA ILE A 55 10.72 -6.87 10.75
C ILE A 55 10.52 -7.10 12.25
N ASP A 56 11.24 -8.05 12.85
CA ASP A 56 11.04 -8.51 14.23
C ASP A 56 11.15 -7.38 15.27
N GLN A 57 11.79 -6.27 14.90
CA GLN A 57 11.95 -5.11 15.77
C GLN A 57 10.92 -4.00 15.52
N ALA A 58 10.13 -4.08 14.46
CA ALA A 58 9.20 -3.04 14.06
C ALA A 58 7.79 -3.27 14.60
N ARG A 59 7.03 -2.18 14.75
CA ARG A 59 5.65 -2.25 15.22
C ARG A 59 4.75 -2.77 14.10
N VAL A 60 4.20 -3.97 14.25
CA VAL A 60 3.17 -4.50 13.34
C VAL A 60 1.79 -4.23 13.95
N THR A 61 0.89 -3.63 13.17
CA THR A 61 -0.48 -3.31 13.57
C THR A 61 -1.46 -3.69 12.45
N THR A 62 -2.74 -3.71 12.76
CA THR A 62 -3.79 -4.05 11.79
C THR A 62 -4.51 -2.80 11.32
N ALA A 63 -5.06 -2.85 10.10
CA ALA A 63 -5.93 -1.80 9.59
C ALA A 63 -7.13 -1.48 10.51
N ALA A 64 -7.65 -2.49 11.23
CA ALA A 64 -8.72 -2.26 12.22
C ALA A 64 -8.24 -1.45 13.43
N SER A 65 -7.02 -1.71 13.92
CA SER A 65 -6.39 -0.93 14.99
C SER A 65 -6.17 0.51 14.57
N VAL A 66 -5.73 0.75 13.33
CA VAL A 66 -5.59 2.10 12.76
C VAL A 66 -6.90 2.87 12.84
N LEU A 67 -8.00 2.27 12.36
CA LEU A 67 -9.32 2.89 12.38
C LEU A 67 -9.89 3.07 13.79
N SER A 68 -9.32 2.41 14.81
CA SER A 68 -9.73 2.54 16.21
C SER A 68 -9.07 3.71 16.93
N GLY A 69 -8.24 4.50 16.23
CA GLY A 69 -7.66 5.74 16.75
C GLY A 69 -6.17 5.65 17.09
N GLU A 70 -5.42 4.80 16.38
CA GLU A 70 -3.95 4.83 16.45
C GLU A 70 -3.42 6.13 15.83
N ASP A 71 -2.53 6.82 16.55
CA ASP A 71 -1.95 8.09 16.10
C ASP A 71 -0.69 7.90 15.24
N TYR A 72 -0.65 8.61 14.11
CA TYR A 72 0.43 8.63 13.14
C TYR A 72 0.99 10.05 12.88
N GLU A 73 0.65 11.06 13.70
CA GLU A 73 1.09 12.45 13.50
C GLU A 73 2.63 12.67 13.58
N GLY A 74 3.40 11.67 14.03
CA GLY A 74 4.87 11.72 14.09
C GLY A 74 5.60 10.99 12.95
N TYR A 75 4.89 10.50 11.94
CA TYR A 75 5.49 9.78 10.81
C TYR A 75 5.76 10.70 9.62
N ASP A 76 6.92 10.52 9.01
CA ASP A 76 7.42 11.35 7.90
C ASP A 76 7.08 10.75 6.53
N LEU A 77 6.80 9.44 6.47
CA LEU A 77 6.65 8.68 5.24
C LEU A 77 5.51 7.66 5.34
N LEU A 78 4.64 7.61 4.32
CA LEU A 78 3.75 6.51 4.02
C LEU A 78 4.24 5.78 2.77
N PHE A 79 4.60 4.51 2.92
CA PHE A 79 4.99 3.64 1.83
C PHE A 79 3.88 2.63 1.51
N ILE A 80 3.45 2.61 0.25
CA ILE A 80 2.38 1.75 -0.27
C ILE A 80 2.97 0.88 -1.40
N PRO A 81 3.53 -0.29 -1.06
CA PRO A 81 4.08 -1.19 -2.04
C PRO A 81 2.98 -1.83 -2.90
N GLY A 82 3.40 -2.36 -4.05
CA GLY A 82 2.55 -3.19 -4.89
C GLY A 82 2.27 -4.57 -4.28
N ALA A 83 1.05 -5.06 -4.52
CA ALA A 83 0.59 -6.39 -4.12
C ALA A 83 -0.06 -7.09 -5.33
N SER A 84 0.15 -8.40 -5.45
CA SER A 84 -0.42 -9.21 -6.55
C SER A 84 -1.93 -9.42 -6.43
N ASN A 85 -2.46 -9.42 -5.21
CA ASN A 85 -3.87 -9.63 -4.88
C ASN A 85 -4.62 -8.32 -4.57
N ILE A 86 -4.10 -7.16 -4.97
CA ILE A 86 -4.69 -5.87 -4.57
C ILE A 86 -6.17 -5.74 -4.95
N THR A 87 -6.60 -6.39 -6.02
CA THR A 87 -7.97 -6.38 -6.53
C THR A 87 -8.96 -7.13 -5.64
N THR A 88 -8.51 -7.94 -4.69
CA THR A 88 -9.38 -8.64 -3.72
C THR A 88 -9.69 -7.78 -2.51
N LEU A 89 -9.02 -6.64 -2.34
CA LEU A 89 -9.20 -5.76 -1.20
C LEU A 89 -10.47 -4.92 -1.32
N ASN A 90 -11.12 -4.66 -0.19
CA ASN A 90 -12.15 -3.64 -0.10
C ASN A 90 -11.50 -2.24 -0.20
N MET A 91 -11.60 -1.62 -1.37
CA MET A 91 -10.96 -0.34 -1.66
C MET A 91 -11.46 0.81 -0.78
N GLU A 92 -12.73 0.81 -0.37
CA GLU A 92 -13.27 1.83 0.54
C GLU A 92 -12.71 1.69 1.95
N PHE A 93 -12.50 0.45 2.41
CA PHE A 93 -11.84 0.18 3.69
C PHE A 93 -10.38 0.66 3.64
N VAL A 94 -9.63 0.27 2.62
CA VAL A 94 -8.23 0.68 2.46
C VAL A 94 -8.09 2.20 2.31
N ALA A 95 -8.99 2.84 1.57
CA ALA A 95 -9.02 4.29 1.43
C ALA A 95 -9.15 4.99 2.79
N ARG A 96 -10.06 4.52 3.66
CA ARG A 96 -10.22 5.05 5.02
C ARG A 96 -8.95 4.87 5.86
N VAL A 97 -8.32 3.70 5.80
CA VAL A 97 -7.06 3.42 6.51
C VAL A 97 -5.96 4.40 6.07
N ILE A 98 -5.78 4.60 4.76
CA ILE A 98 -4.81 5.56 4.22
C ILE A 98 -5.12 6.98 4.70
N GLN A 99 -6.38 7.38 4.67
CA GLN A 99 -6.80 8.72 5.12
C GLN A 99 -6.56 8.93 6.62
N THR A 100 -6.73 7.90 7.44
CA THR A 100 -6.45 7.96 8.89
C THR A 100 -4.94 8.08 9.16
N ILE A 101 -4.10 7.38 8.39
CA ILE A 101 -2.63 7.43 8.56
C ILE A 101 -2.06 8.75 8.02
N TYR A 102 -2.59 9.24 6.90
CA TYR A 102 -2.01 10.37 6.19
C TYR A 102 -2.09 11.67 6.99
N SER A 103 -0.95 12.30 7.21
CA SER A 103 -0.84 13.67 7.72
C SER A 103 -0.34 14.62 6.63
N LYS A 104 -0.64 15.92 6.73
CA LYS A 104 -0.27 16.91 5.71
C LYS A 104 1.23 17.02 5.43
N ASN A 105 2.07 16.64 6.38
CA ASN A 105 3.54 16.73 6.29
C ASN A 105 4.19 15.39 5.87
N MET A 106 3.38 14.35 5.65
CA MET A 106 3.85 13.02 5.31
C MET A 106 4.15 12.92 3.81
N THR A 107 5.34 12.45 3.47
CA THR A 107 5.67 12.05 2.10
C THR A 107 4.95 10.73 1.79
N VAL A 108 4.37 10.59 0.61
CA VAL A 108 3.71 9.34 0.20
C VAL A 108 4.43 8.74 -1.00
N ILE A 109 4.84 7.49 -0.88
CA ILE A 109 5.49 6.73 -1.95
C ILE A 109 4.62 5.50 -2.24
N ALA A 110 4.15 5.38 -3.47
CA ALA A 110 3.42 4.20 -3.93
C ALA A 110 4.09 3.58 -5.17
N THR A 111 4.37 2.28 -5.11
CA THR A 111 5.03 1.52 -6.19
C THR A 111 4.10 0.48 -6.79
N GLY A 112 4.39 0.06 -8.03
CA GLY A 112 3.64 -0.98 -8.72
C GLY A 112 2.11 -0.76 -8.69
N THR A 113 1.39 -1.80 -8.29
CA THR A 113 -0.07 -1.81 -8.12
C THR A 113 -0.55 -1.03 -6.89
N GLY A 114 0.32 -0.72 -5.91
CA GLY A 114 -0.01 0.04 -4.69
C GLY A 114 -0.56 1.44 -4.97
N ARG A 115 -0.29 1.97 -6.17
CA ARG A 115 -0.87 3.22 -6.67
C ARG A 115 -2.39 3.18 -6.80
N LEU A 116 -2.98 2.00 -7.00
CA LEU A 116 -4.43 1.84 -7.03
C LEU A 116 -5.05 2.14 -5.65
N LEU A 117 -4.39 1.73 -4.57
CA LEU A 117 -4.82 2.07 -3.20
C LEU A 117 -4.67 3.55 -2.91
N LEU A 118 -3.56 4.15 -3.36
CA LEU A 118 -3.34 5.59 -3.24
C LEU A 118 -4.36 6.40 -4.05
N ALA A 119 -4.78 5.92 -5.22
CA ALA A 119 -5.84 6.53 -5.99
C ALA A 119 -7.19 6.42 -5.27
N ALA A 120 -7.50 5.25 -4.71
CA ALA A 120 -8.74 5.01 -3.96
C ALA A 120 -8.89 5.92 -2.73
N SER A 121 -7.77 6.32 -2.09
CA SER A 121 -7.82 7.24 -0.95
C SER A 121 -8.13 8.69 -1.32
N GLY A 122 -8.11 9.04 -2.61
CA GLY A 122 -8.36 10.40 -3.10
C GLY A 122 -7.18 11.37 -2.92
N LEU A 123 -6.04 10.91 -2.38
CA LEU A 123 -4.86 11.75 -2.16
C LEU A 123 -4.16 12.18 -3.46
N LEU A 124 -4.49 11.54 -4.59
CA LEU A 124 -4.00 11.92 -5.92
C LEU A 124 -4.83 13.03 -6.59
N LYS A 125 -5.93 13.48 -5.98
CA LYS A 125 -6.72 14.57 -6.55
C LYS A 125 -5.83 15.80 -6.74
N ASP A 126 -5.81 16.31 -7.96
CA ASP A 126 -5.00 17.46 -8.38
C ASP A 126 -3.47 17.24 -8.27
N ARG A 127 -3.00 15.98 -8.24
CA ARG A 127 -1.57 15.61 -8.22
C ARG A 127 -1.18 14.76 -9.42
N VAL A 128 0.08 14.88 -9.84
CA VAL A 128 0.65 14.07 -10.93
C VAL A 128 1.25 12.79 -10.35
N ALA A 129 0.91 11.64 -10.93
CA ALA A 129 1.50 10.34 -10.61
C ALA A 129 1.90 9.62 -11.91
N SER A 130 3.02 8.90 -11.87
CA SER A 130 3.43 8.00 -12.97
C SER A 130 2.91 6.59 -12.70
N SER A 131 2.35 5.94 -13.72
CA SER A 131 1.95 4.52 -13.68
C SER A 131 2.60 3.75 -14.83
N LYS A 132 2.76 2.43 -14.66
CA LYS A 132 3.05 1.54 -15.80
C LYS A 132 1.85 1.62 -16.73
N SER A 133 2.09 1.83 -18.03
CA SER A 133 1.03 1.81 -19.04
C SER A 133 0.17 0.56 -18.84
N LEU A 134 -1.14 0.75 -18.78
CA LEU A 134 -2.08 -0.35 -18.96
C LEU A 134 -1.97 -0.75 -20.43
N ASP A 135 -1.11 -1.72 -20.74
CA ASP A 135 -1.19 -2.45 -22.01
C ASP A 135 -2.50 -3.25 -21.96
N LEU A 136 -3.59 -2.58 -22.33
CA LEU A 136 -4.84 -3.23 -22.62
C LEU A 136 -4.63 -3.96 -23.95
N ASP A 137 -4.57 -5.28 -23.92
CA ASP A 137 -4.59 -6.10 -25.12
C ASP A 137 -5.75 -5.66 -26.02
N ARG A 138 -5.54 -5.68 -27.35
CA ARG A 138 -6.52 -5.24 -28.37
C ARG A 138 -7.93 -5.86 -28.21
N GLN A 139 -8.06 -6.93 -27.44
CA GLN A 139 -9.34 -7.56 -27.08
C GLN A 139 -10.24 -6.66 -26.21
N TYR A 140 -9.66 -5.72 -25.45
CA TYR A 140 -10.40 -4.74 -24.66
C TYR A 140 -10.67 -3.43 -25.43
N ILE A 141 -10.03 -3.23 -26.59
CA ILE A 141 -10.27 -2.11 -27.51
C ILE A 141 -11.18 -2.60 -28.65
N GLY A 142 -12.29 -3.24 -28.29
CA GLY A 142 -13.33 -3.63 -29.24
C GLY A 142 -14.20 -2.44 -29.62
N CYS A 143 -13.69 -1.51 -30.42
CA CYS A 143 -14.54 -0.56 -31.11
C CYS A 143 -15.32 -1.35 -32.18
N GLY A 144 -16.63 -1.49 -31.97
CA GLY A 144 -17.50 -2.22 -32.89
C GLY A 144 -17.35 -1.68 -34.31
N THR A 145 -16.80 -2.50 -35.21
CA THR A 145 -16.86 -2.22 -36.64
C THR A 145 -18.32 -2.38 -37.10
N PRO A 146 -18.94 -1.39 -37.75
CA PRO A 146 -20.26 -1.56 -38.34
C PRO A 146 -20.18 -2.62 -39.44
N ARG A 147 -21.07 -3.60 -39.41
CA ARG A 147 -21.19 -4.61 -40.47
C ARG A 147 -21.60 -3.91 -41.77
N PRO A 148 -20.90 -4.12 -42.90
CA PRO A 148 -21.42 -3.73 -44.20
C PRO A 148 -22.63 -4.61 -44.54
N ARG A 149 -23.64 -3.99 -45.15
CA ARG A 149 -24.85 -4.66 -45.67
C ARG A 149 -24.54 -5.55 -46.85
#